data_AF-A0A498FAF9-F1
#
_entry.id   AF-A0A498FAF9-F1
#
_cell.length_a   1.000
_cell.length_b   1.000
_cell.length_c   1.000
_cell.angle_alpha   90.00
_cell.angle_beta   90.00
_cell.angle_gamma   90.00
#
_symmetry.space_group_name_H-M   'P 1'
#
loop_
_entity.id
_entity.type
_entity.pdbx_description
1 polymer ?
#
loop_
_entity_poly.entity_id
_entity_poly.type
_entity_poly.pdbx_seq_one_letter_code
_entity_poly.pdbx_strand_id
1 'polypeptide(L)'
;MTREATFGSDAIRRQFSELAGLLENELTVYLIGGGALTLDDLKNATKYIDLIVREQAELRRLYQVLTAAGYKPEEELAEVYDELGAAFILQKDVRRFDVFHKQVAGVIRLTQSMVDRSRHLFDEGDLTVRA
;
A
#
# COMPACT_ATOMS: atom_id res chain seq x y z
N MET A 1 26.29 0.27 -9.02
CA MET A 1 24.86 0.64 -8.95
C MET A 1 24.06 -0.65 -8.88
N THR A 2 23.59 -1.01 -7.70
CA THR A 2 22.68 -2.15 -7.52
C THR A 2 21.34 -1.74 -8.13
N ARG A 3 20.85 -2.46 -9.14
CA ARG A 3 19.50 -2.23 -9.68
C ARG A 3 18.50 -2.52 -8.56
N GLU A 4 17.69 -1.55 -8.19
CA GLU A 4 16.57 -1.78 -7.26
C GLU A 4 15.64 -2.86 -7.83
N ALA A 5 15.20 -3.78 -6.97
CA ALA A 5 14.26 -4.81 -7.37
C ALA A 5 12.91 -4.18 -7.77
N THR A 6 12.27 -4.75 -8.80
CA THR A 6 10.93 -4.34 -9.22
C THR A 6 10.00 -5.55 -9.19
N PHE A 7 8.74 -5.31 -8.86
CA PHE A 7 7.70 -6.28 -8.62
C PHE A 7 6.68 -6.23 -9.76
N GLY A 8 6.56 -7.34 -10.50
CA GLY A 8 5.45 -7.56 -11.42
C GLY A 8 4.18 -8.02 -10.68
N SER A 9 3.10 -8.21 -11.44
CA SER A 9 1.76 -8.50 -10.91
C SER A 9 1.72 -9.67 -9.93
N ASP A 10 2.38 -10.79 -10.23
CA ASP A 10 2.43 -11.96 -9.33
C ASP A 10 3.12 -11.66 -7.99
N ALA A 11 4.16 -10.83 -8.00
CA ALA A 11 4.88 -10.47 -6.79
C ALA A 11 4.06 -9.52 -5.93
N ILE A 12 3.34 -8.57 -6.56
CA ILE A 12 2.36 -7.70 -5.88
C ILE A 12 1.27 -8.56 -5.22
N ARG A 13 0.69 -9.52 -5.96
CA ARG A 13 -0.34 -10.44 -5.45
C ARG A 13 0.14 -11.26 -4.26
N ARG A 14 1.36 -11.82 -4.34
CA ARG A 14 1.96 -12.54 -3.20
C ARG A 14 2.13 -11.66 -1.97
N GLN A 15 2.60 -10.42 -2.15
CA GLN A 15 2.77 -9.49 -1.04
C GLN A 15 1.45 -9.13 -0.35
N PHE A 16 0.35 -9.00 -1.13
CA PHE A 16 -0.99 -8.83 -0.56
C PHE A 16 -1.54 -10.10 0.09
N SER A 17 -1.25 -11.29 -0.44
CA SER A 17 -1.65 -12.57 0.18
C SER A 17 -0.94 -12.79 1.52
N GLU A 18 0.35 -12.44 1.62
CA GLU A 18 1.07 -12.42 2.89
C GLU A 18 0.44 -11.44 3.89
N LEU A 19 0.02 -10.24 3.45
CA LEU A 19 -0.67 -9.27 4.30
C LEU A 19 -2.02 -9.81 4.78
N ALA A 20 -2.82 -10.38 3.88
CA ALA A 20 -4.14 -10.94 4.17
C ALA A 20 -4.07 -12.04 5.22
N GLY A 21 -3.07 -12.93 5.14
CA GLY A 21 -2.89 -14.02 6.11
C GLY A 21 -2.53 -13.58 7.53
N LEU A 22 -2.28 -12.28 7.75
CA LEU A 22 -1.98 -11.70 9.05
C LEU A 22 -3.14 -10.87 9.63
N LEU A 23 -4.23 -10.71 8.88
CA LEU A 23 -5.41 -9.98 9.33
C LEU A 23 -6.29 -10.88 10.19
N GLU A 24 -6.85 -10.30 11.25
CA GLU A 24 -7.87 -10.94 12.10
C GLU A 24 -9.28 -10.37 11.87
N ASN A 25 -9.38 -9.33 11.05
CA ASN A 25 -10.62 -8.58 10.82
C ASN A 25 -10.55 -7.87 9.46
N GLU A 26 -11.71 -7.65 8.85
CA GLU A 26 -11.86 -6.99 7.55
C GLU A 26 -11.10 -5.66 7.43
N LEU A 27 -10.32 -5.52 6.36
CA LEU A 27 -9.58 -4.32 6.01
C LEU A 27 -9.77 -4.03 4.52
N THR A 28 -10.23 -2.81 4.19
CA THR A 28 -10.23 -2.31 2.81
C THR A 28 -9.06 -1.35 2.61
N VAL A 29 -8.26 -1.57 1.57
CA VAL A 29 -7.20 -0.65 1.15
C VAL A 29 -7.40 -0.20 -0.30
N TYR A 30 -6.98 1.02 -0.59
CA TYR A 30 -7.02 1.61 -1.94
C TYR A 30 -5.61 1.67 -2.50
N LEU A 31 -5.29 0.77 -3.41
CA LEU A 31 -4.02 0.72 -4.13
C LEU A 31 -3.96 1.86 -5.15
N ILE A 32 -2.90 2.65 -5.06
CA ILE A 32 -2.64 3.74 -5.99
C ILE A 32 -1.26 3.56 -6.64
N GLY A 33 -0.86 4.53 -7.47
CA GLY A 33 0.50 4.62 -7.97
C GLY A 33 0.92 3.44 -8.85
N GLY A 34 2.20 3.05 -8.74
CA GLY A 34 2.80 2.08 -9.65
C GLY A 34 2.20 0.68 -9.55
N GLY A 35 1.76 0.27 -8.36
CA GLY A 35 1.17 -1.05 -8.14
C GLY A 35 -0.18 -1.21 -8.83
N ALA A 36 -1.04 -0.19 -8.78
CA ALA A 36 -2.32 -0.19 -9.51
C ALA A 36 -2.10 -0.32 -11.02
N LEU A 37 -1.16 0.47 -11.58
CA LEU A 37 -0.82 0.43 -13.00
C LEU A 37 -0.22 -0.91 -13.42
N THR A 38 0.53 -1.59 -12.54
CA THR A 38 1.08 -2.91 -12.84
C THR A 38 0.02 -4.00 -12.82
N LEU A 39 -0.95 -3.95 -11.92
CA LEU A 39 -2.06 -4.90 -11.94
C LEU A 39 -3.02 -4.71 -13.13
N ASP A 40 -3.02 -3.53 -13.74
CA ASP A 40 -3.79 -3.21 -14.95
C ASP A 40 -3.03 -3.48 -16.26
N ASP A 41 -1.85 -4.11 -16.20
CA ASP A 41 -0.95 -4.33 -17.34
C ASP A 41 -0.52 -3.04 -18.06
N LEU A 42 -0.69 -1.87 -17.42
CA LEU A 42 -0.27 -0.56 -17.93
C LEU A 42 1.20 -0.25 -17.60
N LYS A 43 1.80 -1.02 -16.68
CA LYS A 43 3.21 -0.90 -16.29
C LYS A 43 3.80 -2.27 -15.95
N ASN A 44 4.96 -2.61 -16.52
CA ASN A 44 5.57 -3.92 -16.33
C ASN A 44 5.89 -4.29 -14.86
N ALA A 45 6.30 -3.32 -14.04
CA ALA A 45 6.65 -3.55 -12.64
C ALA A 45 6.66 -2.26 -11.80
N THR A 46 6.51 -2.40 -10.48
CA THR A 46 6.63 -1.31 -9.50
C THR A 46 7.76 -1.57 -8.50
N LYS A 47 8.27 -0.52 -7.84
CA LYS A 47 9.29 -0.67 -6.78
C LYS A 47 8.68 -0.85 -5.39
N TYR A 48 7.49 -0.32 -5.19
CA TYR A 48 6.81 -0.27 -3.90
C TYR A 48 5.29 -0.25 -4.10
N ILE A 49 4.55 -0.49 -3.02
CA ILE A 49 3.09 -0.51 -2.99
C ILE A 49 2.59 0.74 -2.26
N ASP A 50 1.83 1.56 -2.95
CA ASP A 50 1.22 2.77 -2.40
C ASP A 50 -0.23 2.49 -2.00
N LEU A 51 -0.60 2.73 -0.74
CA LEU A 51 -1.93 2.45 -0.21
C LEU A 51 -2.56 3.69 0.43
N ILE A 52 -3.82 3.95 0.16
CA ILE A 52 -4.65 4.86 0.96
C ILE A 52 -5.60 4.04 1.83
N VAL A 53 -5.74 4.43 3.10
CA VAL A 53 -6.81 3.97 3.99
C VAL A 53 -7.73 5.12 4.39
N ARG A 54 -8.98 4.78 4.71
CA ARG A 54 -10.01 5.77 5.02
C ARG A 54 -10.10 6.07 6.49
N GLU A 55 -9.93 5.08 7.37
CA GLU A 55 -10.16 5.27 8.79
C GLU A 55 -8.87 5.14 9.59
N GLN A 56 -8.76 5.91 10.67
CA GLN A 56 -7.60 5.85 11.56
C GLN A 56 -7.42 4.44 12.17
N ALA A 57 -8.51 3.69 12.33
CA ALA A 57 -8.46 2.31 12.80
C ALA A 57 -7.80 1.36 11.78
N GLU A 58 -8.11 1.52 10.48
CA GLU A 58 -7.49 0.77 9.38
C GLU A 58 -5.99 1.08 9.31
N LEU A 59 -5.62 2.35 9.43
CA LEU A 59 -4.23 2.80 9.45
C LEU A 59 -3.44 2.14 10.59
N ARG A 60 -3.98 2.20 11.82
CA ARG A 60 -3.34 1.58 12.99
C ARG A 60 -3.20 0.08 12.84
N ARG A 61 -4.25 -0.59 12.31
CA ARG A 61 -4.22 -2.04 12.08
C ARG A 61 -3.14 -2.40 11.05
N LEU A 62 -3.09 -1.70 9.93
CA LEU A 62 -2.09 -1.95 8.89
C LEU A 62 -0.67 -1.76 9.42
N TYR A 63 -0.44 -0.71 10.22
CA TYR A 63 0.85 -0.50 10.89
C TYR A 63 1.21 -1.66 11.82
N GLN A 64 0.28 -2.11 12.68
CA GLN A 64 0.49 -3.21 13.62
C GLN A 64 0.80 -4.53 12.89
N VAL A 65 0.06 -4.83 11.84
CA VAL A 65 0.23 -6.07 11.07
C VAL A 65 1.56 -6.08 10.32
N LEU A 66 1.91 -4.97 9.66
CA LEU A 66 3.18 -4.86 8.94
C LEU A 66 4.38 -4.90 9.90
N THR A 67 4.31 -4.21 11.03
CA THR A 67 5.39 -4.23 12.03
C THR A 67 5.53 -5.61 12.69
N ALA A 68 4.43 -6.29 13.00
CA ALA A 68 4.44 -7.68 13.48
C ALA A 68 5.04 -8.65 12.44
N ALA A 69 4.84 -8.40 11.16
CA ALA A 69 5.45 -9.16 10.06
C ALA A 69 6.95 -8.85 9.85
N GLY A 70 7.52 -7.91 10.62
CA GLY A 70 8.93 -7.54 10.58
C GLY A 70 9.26 -6.41 9.61
N TYR A 71 8.28 -5.68 9.08
CA TYR A 71 8.55 -4.43 8.39
C TYR A 71 8.92 -3.33 9.38
N LYS A 72 9.86 -2.46 9.00
CA LYS A 72 10.39 -1.39 9.85
C LYS A 72 10.32 -0.05 9.13
N PRO A 73 10.25 1.07 9.88
CA PRO A 73 10.41 2.39 9.29
C PRO A 73 11.76 2.48 8.58
N GLU A 74 11.77 3.11 7.41
CA GLU A 74 13.00 3.42 6.68
C GLU A 74 13.46 4.82 7.08
N GLU A 75 14.54 4.91 7.86
CA GLU A 75 15.05 6.17 8.43
C GLU A 75 15.56 7.12 7.34
N GLU A 76 16.08 6.57 6.23
CA GLU A 76 16.58 7.36 5.10
C GLU A 76 15.46 8.04 4.29
N LEU A 77 14.19 7.66 4.50
CA LEU A 77 13.05 8.21 3.77
C LEU A 77 12.27 9.27 4.56
N ALA A 78 12.78 9.75 5.69
CA ALA A 78 12.09 10.75 6.53
C ALA A 78 11.73 12.04 5.77
N GLU A 79 12.58 12.50 4.84
CA GLU A 79 12.26 13.69 4.01
C GLU A 79 11.14 13.39 2.99
N VAL A 80 11.15 12.19 2.39
CA VAL A 80 10.12 11.73 1.45
C VAL A 80 8.75 11.61 2.14
N TYR A 81 8.75 11.22 3.41
CA TYR A 81 7.56 11.20 4.27
C TYR A 81 6.88 12.57 4.36
N ASP A 82 7.66 13.60 4.66
CA ASP A 82 7.15 14.95 4.86
C ASP A 82 6.62 15.55 3.54
N GLU A 83 7.30 15.30 2.42
CA GLU A 83 6.87 15.79 1.11
C GLU A 83 5.59 15.09 0.60
N LEU A 84 5.53 13.75 0.73
CA LEU A 84 4.39 12.98 0.22
C LEU A 84 3.24 12.91 1.23
N GLY A 85 3.43 13.34 2.47
CA GLY A 85 2.43 13.21 3.53
C GLY A 85 2.06 11.75 3.80
N ALA A 86 3.01 10.83 3.66
CA ALA A 86 2.82 9.43 4.02
C ALA A 86 2.58 9.35 5.54
N ALA A 87 1.56 8.60 5.94
CA ALA A 87 1.32 8.32 7.35
C ALA A 87 2.37 7.35 7.90
N PHE A 88 2.76 6.36 7.10
CA PHE A 88 3.97 5.58 7.31
C PHE A 88 4.48 4.93 6.01
N ILE A 89 5.79 4.79 5.90
CA ILE A 89 6.53 3.95 4.98
C ILE A 89 7.19 2.87 5.81
N LEU A 90 6.92 1.61 5.45
CA LEU A 90 7.47 0.45 6.11
C LEU A 90 8.13 -0.48 5.08
N GLN A 91 9.34 -0.93 5.39
CA GLN A 91 10.15 -1.76 4.50
C GLN A 91 10.60 -3.06 5.18
N LYS A 92 10.63 -4.14 4.40
CA LYS A 92 11.20 -5.44 4.76
C LYS A 92 11.94 -6.00 3.54
N ASP A 93 13.26 -6.14 3.66
CA ASP A 93 14.15 -6.47 2.56
C ASP A 93 13.99 -5.44 1.41
N VAL A 94 13.59 -5.88 0.22
CA VAL A 94 13.32 -5.04 -0.95
C VAL A 94 11.84 -4.61 -1.06
N ARG A 95 10.96 -5.07 -0.17
CA ARG A 95 9.51 -4.82 -0.23
C ARG A 95 9.14 -3.63 0.63
N ARG A 96 8.42 -2.68 0.06
CA ARG A 96 8.04 -1.42 0.72
C ARG A 96 6.56 -1.11 0.53
N PHE A 97 5.93 -0.66 1.60
CA PHE A 97 4.59 -0.09 1.60
C PHE A 97 4.65 1.38 1.98
N ASP A 98 4.06 2.23 1.15
CA ASP A 98 3.88 3.65 1.42
C ASP A 98 2.39 3.85 1.71
N VAL A 99 2.04 4.17 2.95
CA VAL A 99 0.66 4.21 3.42
C VAL A 99 0.27 5.64 3.75
N PHE A 100 -0.87 6.05 3.20
CA PHE A 100 -1.46 7.37 3.33
C PHE A 100 -2.81 7.28 4.06
N HIS A 101 -3.13 8.29 4.85
CA HIS A 101 -4.43 8.40 5.50
C HIS A 101 -5.26 9.50 4.85
N LYS A 102 -6.30 9.11 4.10
CA LYS A 102 -7.23 9.99 3.36
C LYS A 102 -6.62 10.91 2.29
N GLN A 103 -5.32 11.22 2.33
CA GLN A 103 -4.71 12.25 1.48
C GLN A 103 -3.26 11.92 1.13
N VAL A 104 -2.87 12.27 -0.09
CA VAL A 104 -1.53 12.10 -0.65
C VAL A 104 -0.98 13.47 -1.04
N ALA A 105 0.27 13.73 -0.64
CA ALA A 105 1.07 14.92 -0.93
C ALA A 105 0.36 16.26 -0.66
N GLY A 106 -0.59 16.28 0.29
CA GLY A 106 -1.41 17.47 0.56
C GLY A 106 -2.35 17.90 -0.57
N VAL A 107 -2.37 17.20 -1.71
CA VAL A 107 -3.08 17.62 -2.92
C VAL A 107 -4.25 16.71 -3.29
N ILE A 108 -4.10 15.39 -3.14
CA ILE A 108 -5.11 14.41 -3.57
C ILE A 108 -5.77 13.82 -2.32
N ARG A 109 -7.05 14.10 -2.12
CA ARG A 109 -7.85 13.54 -1.02
C ARG A 109 -8.80 12.46 -1.54
N LEU A 110 -8.79 11.29 -0.92
CA LEU A 110 -9.73 10.22 -1.19
C LEU A 110 -11.14 10.65 -0.74
N THR A 111 -11.98 10.97 -1.72
CA THR A 111 -13.38 11.38 -1.51
C THR A 111 -14.32 10.18 -1.62
N GLN A 112 -15.55 10.30 -1.09
CA GLN A 112 -16.56 9.26 -1.25
C GLN A 112 -16.83 8.96 -2.74
N SER A 113 -16.91 9.97 -3.61
CA SER A 113 -17.08 9.75 -5.05
C SER A 113 -15.91 9.03 -5.72
N MET A 114 -14.68 9.16 -5.20
CA MET A 114 -13.56 8.33 -5.66
C MET A 114 -13.72 6.89 -5.20
N VAL A 115 -14.14 6.66 -3.95
CA VAL A 115 -14.43 5.33 -3.42
C VAL A 115 -15.53 4.65 -4.24
N ASP A 116 -16.63 5.35 -4.52
CA ASP A 116 -17.77 4.80 -5.27
C ASP A 116 -17.38 4.39 -6.70
N ARG A 117 -16.40 5.08 -7.30
CA ARG A 117 -15.87 4.77 -8.63
C ARG A 117 -14.67 3.83 -8.63
N SER A 118 -14.07 3.57 -7.46
CA SER A 118 -12.93 2.66 -7.36
C SER A 118 -13.35 1.27 -7.78
N ARG A 119 -12.52 0.65 -8.61
CA ARG A 119 -12.71 -0.70 -9.08
C ARG A 119 -12.23 -1.67 -8.01
N HIS A 120 -13.00 -2.72 -7.79
CA HIS A 120 -12.54 -3.87 -7.01
C HIS A 120 -11.46 -4.61 -7.80
N LEU A 121 -10.30 -4.86 -7.18
CA LEU A 121 -9.22 -5.61 -7.80
C LEU A 121 -9.27 -7.09 -7.40
N PHE A 122 -9.43 -7.35 -6.11
CA PHE A 122 -9.55 -8.69 -5.53
C PHE A 122 -9.87 -8.64 -4.03
N ASP A 123 -10.39 -9.76 -3.54
CA ASP A 123 -10.44 -10.09 -2.12
C ASP A 123 -9.47 -11.23 -1.84
N GLU A 124 -8.88 -11.22 -0.65
CA GLU A 124 -8.03 -12.29 -0.14
C GLU A 124 -8.25 -12.38 1.38
N GLY A 125 -8.95 -13.41 1.85
CA GLY A 125 -9.33 -13.51 3.26
C GLY A 125 -10.09 -12.26 3.72
N ASP A 126 -9.62 -11.63 4.79
CA ASP A 126 -10.17 -10.40 5.36
C ASP A 126 -9.68 -9.11 4.66
N LEU A 127 -8.92 -9.23 3.57
CA LEU A 127 -8.40 -8.07 2.83
C LEU A 127 -9.22 -7.84 1.55
N THR A 128 -9.75 -6.62 1.39
CA THR A 128 -10.28 -6.13 0.12
C THR A 128 -9.35 -5.07 -0.46
N VAL A 129 -8.93 -5.25 -1.72
CA VAL A 129 -8.08 -4.30 -2.45
C VAL A 129 -8.86 -3.64 -3.58
N ARG A 130 -8.85 -2.31 -3.60
CA ARG A 130 -9.53 -1.47 -4.62
C ARG A 130 -8.54 -0.50 -5.27
N ALA A 131 -8.81 -0.01 -6.49
CA ALA A 131 -8.03 1.04 -7.16
C ALA A 131 -8.91 2.02 -7.94
#